data_AF-A0A485NPX2-F1
#
_entry.id   AF-A0A485NPX2-F1
#
_cell.length_a   1.000
_cell.length_b   1.000
_cell.length_c   1.000
_cell.angle_alpha   90.00
_cell.angle_beta   90.00
_cell.angle_gamma   90.00
#
_symmetry.space_group_name_H-M   'P 1'
#
loop_
_entity.id
_entity.type
_entity.pdbx_description
1 polymer ?
#
loop_
_entity_poly.entity_id
_entity_poly.type
_entity_poly.pdbx_seq_one_letter_code
_entity_poly.pdbx_strand_id
1 'polypeptide(L)' 'RLVQEIAQDFKTDTCFQNAAIGAFQEASDAYLVGRFEETTICTIHAKQVTIIPQ' A
#
# COMPACT_ATOMS: atom_id res chain seq x y z
N ARG A 1 11.35 0.70 -7.82
CA ARG A 1 11.31 -0.59 -8.57
C ARG A 1 9.89 -1.08 -8.76
N LEU A 2 9.12 -1.36 -7.71
CA LEU A 2 7.73 -1.86 -7.84
C LEU A 2 6.83 -0.96 -8.71
N VAL A 3 6.85 0.36 -8.49
CA VAL A 3 6.06 1.31 -9.29
C VAL A 3 6.42 1.24 -10.79
N GLN A 4 7.70 1.03 -11.12
CA GLN A 4 8.16 0.91 -12.50
C GLN A 4 7.76 -0.44 -13.12
N GLU A 5 7.85 -1.52 -12.35
CA GLU A 5 7.45 -2.87 -12.76
C GLU A 5 5.96 -2.92 -13.11
N ILE A 6 5.11 -2.40 -12.22
CA ILE A 6 3.65 -2.29 -12.45
C ILE A 6 3.37 -1.40 -13.67
N ALA A 7 4.06 -0.26 -13.80
CA ALA A 7 3.84 0.65 -14.91
C ALA A 7 4.25 0.07 -16.28
N GLN A 8 5.27 -0.79 -16.30
CA GLN A 8 5.72 -1.48 -17.50
C GLN A 8 4.66 -2.44 -18.05
N ASP A 9 3.84 -3.03 -17.18
CA ASP A 9 2.71 -3.87 -17.59
C ASP A 9 1.60 -3.07 -18.30
N PHE A 10 1.51 -1.75 -18.05
CA PHE A 10 0.53 -0.88 -18.71
C PHE A 10 1.09 -0.17 -19.95
N LYS A 11 2.35 0.28 -19.90
CA LYS A 11 3.00 0.98 -21.01
C LYS A 11 4.52 0.81 -20.95
N THR A 12 5.07 0.24 -22.02
CA THR A 12 6.51 0.13 -22.21
C THR A 12 7.16 1.53 -22.28
N ASP A 13 8.34 1.68 -21.68
CA ASP A 13 9.16 2.90 -21.67
C ASP A 13 8.57 4.11 -20.91
N THR A 14 7.92 3.85 -19.77
CA THR A 14 7.41 4.91 -18.89
C THR A 14 8.49 5.47 -17.96
N CYS A 15 8.80 6.77 -18.11
CA CYS A 15 9.68 7.51 -17.19
C CYS A 15 8.86 8.27 -16.14
N PHE A 16 9.24 8.15 -14.88
CA PHE A 16 8.58 8.84 -13.77
C PHE A 16 9.43 10.01 -13.28
N GLN A 17 8.76 11.10 -12.88
CA GLN A 17 9.40 12.15 -12.11
C GLN A 17 9.77 11.62 -10.71
N ASN A 18 10.88 12.08 -10.15
CA ASN A 18 11.29 11.67 -8.80
C ASN A 18 10.21 12.00 -7.74
N ALA A 19 9.56 13.16 -7.88
CA ALA A 19 8.47 13.57 -7.01
C ALA A 19 7.24 12.63 -7.10
N ALA A 20 6.94 12.10 -8.29
CA ALA A 20 5.83 11.18 -8.48
C ALA A 20 6.06 9.86 -7.73
N ILE A 21 7.28 9.34 -7.73
CA ILE A 21 7.64 8.13 -6.97
C ILE A 21 7.46 8.36 -5.47
N GLY A 22 7.86 9.52 -4.95
CA GLY A 22 7.63 9.89 -3.56
C GLY A 22 6.14 9.97 -3.19
N ALA A 23 5.34 10.60 -4.05
CA ALA A 23 3.89 10.68 -3.85
C ALA A 23 3.21 9.30 -3.84
N PHE A 24 3.65 8.38 -4.71
CA PHE A 24 3.14 7.00 -4.70
C PHE A 24 3.48 6.27 -3.41
N GLN A 25 4.68 6.48 -2.87
CA GLN A 25 5.09 5.89 -1.60
C GLN A 25 4.23 6.43 -0.45
N GLU A 26 4.09 7.74 -0.34
CA GLU A 26 3.32 8.38 0.72
C GLU A 26 1.83 8.00 0.68
N ALA A 27 1.23 7.97 -0.51
CA ALA A 27 -0.15 7.52 -0.68
C ALA A 27 -0.32 6.03 -0.32
N SER A 28 0.63 5.18 -0.69
CA SER A 28 0.59 3.74 -0.37
C SER A 28 0.73 3.50 1.13
N ASP A 29 1.62 4.23 1.80
CA ASP A 29 1.84 4.11 3.24
C ASP A 29 0.61 4.61 4.01
N ALA A 30 0.05 5.76 3.64
CA ALA A 30 -1.18 6.27 4.25
C ALA A 30 -2.35 5.27 4.11
N TYR A 31 -2.50 4.67 2.92
CA TYR A 31 -3.51 3.63 2.70
C TYR A 31 -3.29 2.39 3.55
N LEU A 32 -2.06 1.87 3.60
CA LEU A 32 -1.74 0.67 4.37
C LEU A 32 -1.90 0.90 5.87
N VAL A 33 -1.44 2.04 6.39
CA VAL A 33 -1.60 2.39 7.82
C VAL A 33 -3.08 2.46 8.18
N GLY A 34 -3.90 3.22 7.43
CA GLY A 34 -5.34 3.32 7.71
C GLY A 34 -6.04 1.96 7.62
N ARG A 35 -5.66 1.11 6.66
CA ARG A 35 -6.24 -0.23 6.50
C ARG A 35 -5.83 -1.18 7.64
N PHE A 36 -4.59 -1.08 8.13
CA PHE A 36 -4.15 -1.84 9.29
C PHE A 36 -4.81 -1.34 10.59
N GLU A 37 -5.00 -0.03 10.76
CA GLU A 37 -5.76 0.51 11.89
C GLU A 37 -7.18 -0.08 11.93
N GLU A 38 -7.90 -0.07 10.82
CA GLU A 38 -9.23 -0.70 10.74
C GLU A 38 -9.18 -2.19 11.07
N THR A 39 -8.21 -2.91 10.48
CA THR A 39 -8.06 -4.35 10.69
C THR A 39 -7.73 -4.68 12.15
N THR A 40 -6.89 -3.86 12.80
CA THR A 40 -6.56 -4.04 14.22
C THR A 40 -7.76 -3.82 15.12
N ILE A 41 -8.60 -2.82 14.85
CA ILE A 41 -9.85 -2.58 15.59
C ILE A 41 -10.77 -3.81 15.47
N CYS A 42 -10.96 -4.33 14.27
CA CYS A 42 -11.75 -5.54 14.03
C CYS A 42 -11.14 -6.78 14.72
N THR A 43 -9.82 -6.89 14.75
CA THR A 43 -9.11 -7.99 15.42
C THR A 43 -9.30 -7.93 16.94
N ILE A 44 -9.21 -6.74 17.54
CA ILE A 44 -9.49 -6.50 18.96
C ILE A 44 -10.97 -6.78 19.28
N HIS A 45 -11.89 -6.40 18.38
CA HIS A 45 -13.31 -6.73 18.52
C HIS A 45 -13.54 -8.25 18.58
N ALA A 46 -12.80 -9.02 17.79
CA ALA A 46 -12.78 -10.48 17.83
C ALA A 46 -12.02 -11.08 19.03
N LYS A 47 -11.53 -10.25 19.96
CA LYS A 47 -10.68 -10.64 21.11
C LYS A 47 -9.38 -11.35 20.70
N GLN A 48 -8.89 -11.02 19.51
CA GLN A 48 -7.61 -11.50 18.99
C GLN A 48 -6.57 -10.38 19.04
N VAL A 49 -5.30 -10.74 18.91
CA VAL A 49 -4.17 -9.79 18.84
C VAL A 49 -3.39 -9.96 17.52
N THR A 50 -3.36 -11.18 17.00
CA THR A 50 -2.75 -11.48 15.71
C THR A 50 -3.72 -11.18 14.57
N ILE A 51 -3.35 -10.27 13.68
CA ILE A 51 -4.06 -10.05 12.43
C ILE A 51 -3.81 -11.26 11.53
N ILE A 52 -4.89 -11.98 11.18
CA ILE A 52 -4.86 -13.09 10.25
C ILE A 52 -5.68 -12.73 9.01
N PRO A 53 -5.23 -13.06 7.79
CA PRO A 53 -6.09 -13.01 6.63
C PRO A 53 -7.22 -14.01 6.83
N GLN A 54 -8.47 -13.58 6.59
CA GLN A 54 -9.63 -14.47 6.57
C GLN A 54 -9.62 -15.34 5.31
#